data_AF-A0A0C9RRC7-F1
#
_entry.id   AF-A0A0C9RRC7-F1
#
_cell.length_a   1.000
_cell.length_b   1.000
_cell.length_c   1.000
_cell.angle_alpha   90.00
_cell.angle_beta   90.00
_cell.angle_gamma   90.00
#
_symmetry.space_group_name_H-M   'P 1'
#
loop_
_entity.id
_entity.type
_entity.pdbx_description
1 polymer ?
#
loop_
_entity_poly.entity_id
_entity_poly.type
_entity_poly.pdbx_seq_one_letter_code
_entity_poly.pdbx_strand_id
1 'polypeptide(L)'
;MEYGDRHYRELCSSETLRSGSKGFFRDFAEAVVNKVGNTWISEVFGKLLTDDERMRVIFGDSSVKEAVVEPLDRVRHIYRDKDAKISRARRIEGLKCLRSGDTNKALVLLSQAVLRAPLTGRVKAIDDGYSLALALMTRADVLIALEEVATAVEDLTAAAHEEVPHDLSVEIDLKLRECRKRLEETRGAVEIARSTRRNHYCKPIPPALTGGPHSVFPGLSRLVDIRESPDVGKHAVASGDVRVGDTLATEVPLASCLLPDYYGTHCHHCFVRLRAPMGCPHCSTVAFCGRTCRDIALNSYHKFWDEYPQCIGPSYGNPGRPSNLSETSPQMQRVVGIENRGESSKMSERGPNKARGQCE
;
A
#
# COMPACT_ATOMS: atom_id res chain seq x y z
N MET A 1 0.55 -16.02 -28.63
CA MET A 1 1.51 -16.55 -27.65
C MET A 1 0.86 -16.49 -26.29
N GLU A 2 0.36 -17.63 -25.83
CA GLU A 2 -0.21 -17.79 -24.48
C GLU A 2 0.91 -17.58 -23.46
N TYR A 3 0.75 -16.58 -22.60
CA TYR A 3 1.68 -16.31 -21.51
C TYR A 3 1.47 -17.38 -20.43
N GLY A 4 2.46 -18.26 -20.26
CA GLY A 4 2.53 -19.28 -19.22
C GLY A 4 2.77 -18.69 -17.83
N ASP A 5 1.81 -17.92 -17.32
CA ASP A 5 1.94 -17.23 -16.03
C ASP A 5 0.64 -17.31 -15.19
N ARG A 6 -0.08 -18.44 -15.33
CA ARG A 6 -1.15 -18.80 -14.39
C ARG A 6 -0.56 -19.47 -13.15
N HIS A 7 0.44 -20.33 -13.37
CA HIS A 7 1.16 -21.04 -12.33
C HIS A 7 1.91 -20.11 -11.38
N TYR A 8 2.64 -19.10 -11.88
CA TYR A 8 3.41 -18.19 -11.03
C TYR A 8 2.52 -17.22 -10.23
N ARG A 9 1.36 -16.82 -10.78
CA ARG A 9 0.35 -16.03 -10.05
C ARG A 9 -0.33 -16.82 -8.93
N GLU A 10 -0.51 -18.13 -9.10
CA GLU A 10 -1.00 -19.03 -8.06
C GLU A 10 0.08 -19.30 -7.00
N LEU A 11 1.35 -19.44 -7.42
CA LEU A 11 2.49 -19.67 -6.52
C LEU A 11 2.82 -18.44 -5.67
N CYS A 12 2.80 -17.23 -6.24
CA CYS A 12 3.05 -15.96 -5.55
C CYS A 12 1.77 -15.36 -4.91
N SER A 13 0.92 -16.22 -4.33
CA SER A 13 -0.23 -15.74 -3.55
C SER A 13 0.22 -15.21 -2.19
N SER A 14 -0.67 -14.54 -1.45
CA SER A 14 -0.42 -14.02 -0.09
C SER A 14 0.12 -15.06 0.90
N GLU A 15 -0.04 -16.35 0.61
CA GLU A 15 0.50 -17.48 1.40
C GLU A 15 2.03 -17.59 1.32
N THR A 16 2.65 -17.22 0.18
CA THR A 16 4.12 -17.22 0.03
C THR A 16 4.82 -16.19 0.92
N LEU A 17 4.07 -15.18 1.40
CA LEU A 17 4.59 -14.01 2.14
C LEU A 17 4.10 -13.96 3.59
N ARG A 18 3.24 -14.90 4.00
CA ARG A 18 2.72 -14.98 5.36
C ARG A 18 3.29 -16.25 6.01
N SER A 19 3.81 -16.10 7.23
CA SER A 19 4.16 -17.23 8.10
C SER A 19 2.89 -17.90 8.61
N GLY A 20 2.13 -18.54 7.72
CA GLY A 20 1.09 -19.50 8.07
C GLY A 20 1.67 -20.90 8.29
N SER A 21 0.80 -21.88 8.54
CA SER A 21 1.18 -23.30 8.56
C SER A 21 1.40 -23.91 7.17
N LYS A 22 1.44 -23.09 6.12
CA LYS A 22 1.64 -23.43 4.71
C LYS A 22 2.42 -22.29 4.06
N GLY A 23 3.22 -22.57 3.03
CA GLY A 23 3.92 -21.55 2.26
C GLY A 23 5.33 -21.98 1.83
N PHE A 24 5.89 -21.25 0.86
CA PHE A 24 7.16 -21.60 0.20
C PHE A 24 8.26 -22.00 1.17
N PHE A 25 8.56 -21.20 2.20
CA PHE A 25 9.68 -21.50 3.10
C PHE A 25 9.45 -22.76 3.95
N ARG A 26 8.20 -23.06 4.31
CA ARG A 26 7.86 -24.28 5.04
C ARG A 26 7.96 -25.49 4.11
N ASP A 27 7.33 -25.42 2.94
CA ASP A 27 7.36 -26.49 1.94
C ASP A 27 8.80 -26.76 1.47
N PHE A 28 9.59 -25.69 1.33
CA PHE A 28 11.02 -25.72 1.01
C PHE A 28 11.83 -26.37 2.13
N ALA A 29 11.61 -25.99 3.39
CA ALA A 29 12.29 -26.62 4.52
C ALA A 29 11.94 -28.12 4.61
N GLU A 30 10.66 -28.49 4.45
CA GLU A 30 10.23 -29.90 4.40
C GLU A 30 10.90 -30.66 3.25
N ALA A 31 11.01 -30.06 2.05
CA ALA A 31 11.69 -30.66 0.91
C ALA A 31 13.19 -30.88 1.17
N VAL A 32 13.87 -29.90 1.78
CA VAL A 32 15.29 -30.02 2.17
C VAL A 32 15.45 -31.14 3.21
N VAL A 33 14.61 -31.16 4.24
CA VAL A 33 14.62 -32.21 5.29
C VAL A 33 14.43 -33.60 4.68
N ASN A 34 13.48 -33.77 3.77
CA ASN A 34 13.22 -35.05 3.10
C ASN A 34 14.40 -35.50 2.22
N LYS A 35 15.13 -34.55 1.61
CA LYS A 35 16.28 -34.84 0.74
C LYS A 35 17.54 -35.23 1.53
N VAL A 36 17.79 -34.59 2.67
CA VAL A 36 19.00 -34.83 3.49
C VAL A 36 18.80 -35.95 4.52
N GLY A 37 17.56 -36.16 4.97
CA GLY A 37 17.17 -37.20 5.92
C GLY A 37 17.39 -36.83 7.39
N ASN A 38 16.58 -37.43 8.26
CA ASN A 38 16.58 -37.14 9.71
C ASN A 38 17.93 -37.45 10.39
N THR A 39 18.66 -38.46 9.92
CA THR A 39 19.96 -38.83 10.49
C THR A 39 21.01 -37.75 10.27
N TRP A 40 21.05 -37.14 9.08
CA TRP A 40 21.96 -36.04 8.80
C TRP A 40 21.61 -34.82 9.66
N ILE A 41 20.31 -34.56 9.86
CA ILE A 41 19.85 -33.47 10.72
C ILE A 41 20.25 -33.69 12.17
N SER A 42 20.03 -34.88 12.75
CA SER A 42 20.36 -35.13 14.15
C SER A 42 21.86 -35.27 14.40
N GLU A 43 22.58 -35.94 13.50
CA GLU A 43 23.97 -36.33 13.73
C GLU A 43 24.99 -35.33 13.20
N VAL A 44 24.64 -34.53 12.20
CA VAL A 44 25.53 -33.55 11.57
C VAL A 44 25.06 -32.14 11.91
N PHE A 45 23.90 -31.71 11.41
CA PHE A 45 23.46 -30.31 11.52
C PHE A 45 23.12 -29.90 12.97
N GLY A 46 22.44 -30.76 13.70
CA GLY A 46 21.98 -30.53 15.08
C GLY A 46 23.10 -30.50 16.12
N LYS A 47 24.29 -31.03 15.80
CA LYS A 47 25.47 -30.98 16.68
C LYS A 47 26.30 -29.72 16.52
N LEU A 48 26.02 -28.89 15.51
CA LEU A 48 26.75 -27.64 15.25
C LEU A 48 26.29 -26.55 16.22
N LEU A 49 27.26 -25.82 16.78
CA LEU A 49 27.02 -24.86 17.87
C LEU A 49 26.77 -23.45 17.35
N THR A 50 27.34 -23.09 16.20
CA THR A 50 27.26 -21.75 15.62
C THR A 50 26.56 -21.73 14.26
N ASP A 51 25.96 -20.58 13.93
CA ASP A 51 25.32 -20.40 12.62
C ASP A 51 26.33 -20.39 11.47
N ASP A 52 27.55 -19.91 11.70
CA ASP A 52 28.66 -20.00 10.74
C ASP A 52 29.00 -21.45 10.36
N GLU A 53 29.08 -22.35 11.35
CA GLU A 53 29.34 -23.77 11.09
C GLU A 53 28.19 -24.43 10.32
N ARG A 54 26.94 -24.09 10.68
CA ARG A 54 25.74 -24.55 9.98
C ARG A 54 25.75 -24.13 8.51
N MET A 55 26.08 -22.87 8.24
CA MET A 55 26.19 -22.35 6.88
C MET A 55 27.30 -23.06 6.10
N ARG A 56 28.49 -23.26 6.69
CA ARG A 56 29.59 -23.99 6.02
C ARG A 56 29.22 -25.41 5.65
N VAL A 57 28.54 -26.13 6.53
CA VAL A 57 28.11 -27.52 6.28
C VAL A 57 27.08 -27.58 5.16
N ILE A 58 26.13 -26.64 5.10
CA ILE A 58 25.17 -26.53 3.99
C ILE A 58 25.86 -26.34 2.64
N PHE A 59 26.92 -25.50 2.57
CA PHE A 59 27.65 -25.25 1.33
C PHE A 59 28.73 -26.31 1.01
N GLY A 60 29.15 -27.10 2.01
CA GLY A 60 30.18 -28.13 1.88
C GLY A 60 29.64 -29.51 1.49
N ASP A 61 28.44 -29.86 1.93
CA ASP A 61 27.77 -31.11 1.56
C ASP A 61 27.04 -30.95 0.22
N SER A 62 27.41 -31.76 -0.78
CA SER A 62 26.86 -31.61 -2.14
C SER A 62 25.36 -31.91 -2.22
N SER A 63 24.84 -32.82 -1.38
CA SER A 63 23.42 -33.19 -1.37
C SER A 63 22.57 -32.09 -0.75
N VAL A 64 23.05 -31.48 0.34
CA VAL A 64 22.36 -30.37 1.01
C VAL A 64 22.48 -29.09 0.18
N LYS A 65 23.67 -28.83 -0.38
CA LYS A 65 23.92 -27.68 -1.24
C LYS A 65 22.99 -27.68 -2.45
N GLU A 66 22.83 -28.80 -3.16
CA GLU A 66 21.89 -28.90 -4.28
C GLU A 66 20.46 -28.60 -3.81
N ALA A 67 20.02 -29.21 -2.70
CA ALA A 67 18.68 -29.03 -2.17
C ALA A 67 18.36 -27.60 -1.71
N VAL A 68 19.35 -26.89 -1.16
CA VAL A 68 19.17 -25.55 -0.58
C VAL A 68 19.52 -24.45 -1.60
N VAL A 69 20.68 -24.54 -2.23
CA VAL A 69 21.22 -23.47 -3.06
C VAL A 69 20.53 -23.42 -4.41
N GLU A 70 20.24 -24.55 -5.05
CA GLU A 70 19.67 -24.52 -6.40
C GLU A 70 18.27 -23.85 -6.45
N PRO A 71 17.34 -24.10 -5.51
CA PRO A 71 16.08 -23.37 -5.47
C PRO A 71 16.25 -21.89 -5.14
N LEU A 72 17.19 -21.55 -4.23
CA LEU A 72 17.45 -20.17 -3.82
C LEU A 72 18.21 -19.36 -4.88
N ASP A 73 19.07 -19.98 -5.66
CA ASP A 73 19.79 -19.36 -6.79
C ASP A 73 18.84 -18.98 -7.93
N ARG A 74 17.71 -19.69 -8.02
CA ARG A 74 16.61 -19.37 -8.95
C ARG A 74 15.71 -18.25 -8.43
N VAL A 75 15.89 -17.78 -7.19
CA VAL A 75 15.14 -16.65 -6.66
C VAL A 75 15.59 -15.39 -7.39
N ARG A 76 14.74 -14.93 -8.29
CA ARG A 76 14.93 -13.66 -8.99
C ARG A 76 14.21 -12.56 -8.22
N HIS A 77 14.77 -11.36 -8.28
CA HIS A 77 14.05 -10.16 -7.86
C HIS A 77 12.71 -10.10 -8.60
N ILE A 78 11.59 -10.16 -7.86
CA ILE A 78 10.29 -9.77 -8.39
C ILE A 78 10.19 -8.24 -8.31
N TYR A 79 11.17 -7.54 -8.87
CA TYR A 79 11.06 -6.13 -9.09
C TYR A 79 10.20 -5.95 -10.34
N ARG A 80 8.97 -5.47 -10.14
CA ARG A 80 8.11 -5.18 -11.27
C ARG A 80 8.55 -3.84 -11.85
N ASP A 81 9.48 -3.89 -12.79
CA ASP A 81 9.87 -2.75 -13.62
C ASP A 81 8.66 -2.15 -14.33
N LYS A 82 8.79 -0.89 -14.75
CA LYS A 82 7.87 -0.32 -15.72
C LYS A 82 7.90 -1.13 -17.01
N ASP A 83 6.74 -1.31 -17.65
CA ASP A 83 6.60 -2.12 -18.85
C ASP A 83 5.61 -1.47 -19.81
N ALA A 84 6.14 -0.99 -20.95
CA ALA A 84 5.36 -0.34 -22.00
C ALA A 84 4.33 -1.27 -22.63
N LYS A 85 4.63 -2.57 -22.78
CA LYS A 85 3.71 -3.55 -23.37
C LYS A 85 2.50 -3.77 -22.46
N ILE A 86 2.75 -3.94 -21.15
CA ILE A 86 1.67 -4.08 -20.17
C ILE A 86 0.86 -2.79 -20.08
N SER A 87 1.51 -1.62 -20.05
CA SER A 87 0.84 -0.32 -20.05
C SER A 87 -0.10 -0.18 -21.24
N ARG A 88 0.40 -0.42 -22.46
CA ARG A 88 -0.39 -0.39 -23.69
C ARG A 88 -1.54 -1.40 -23.68
N ALA A 89 -1.30 -2.63 -23.25
CA ALA A 89 -2.33 -3.67 -23.17
C ALA A 89 -3.47 -3.24 -22.25
N ARG A 90 -3.16 -2.73 -21.05
CA ARG A 90 -4.16 -2.23 -20.10
C ARG A 90 -4.90 -1.00 -20.61
N ARG A 91 -4.21 -0.11 -21.32
CA ARG A 91 -4.83 1.05 -21.98
C ARG A 91 -5.85 0.62 -23.03
N ILE A 92 -5.51 -0.32 -23.89
CA ILE A 92 -6.41 -0.86 -24.92
C ILE A 92 -7.60 -1.59 -24.29
N GLU A 93 -7.37 -2.37 -23.22
CA GLU A 93 -8.44 -3.03 -22.49
C GLU A 93 -9.39 -2.03 -21.81
N GLY A 94 -8.83 -0.98 -21.19
CA GLY A 94 -9.61 0.11 -20.58
C GLY A 94 -10.47 0.85 -21.60
N LEU A 95 -9.93 1.13 -22.78
CA LEU A 95 -10.69 1.72 -23.90
C LEU A 95 -11.83 0.81 -24.38
N LYS A 96 -11.64 -0.51 -24.38
CA LYS A 96 -12.72 -1.45 -24.70
C LYS A 96 -13.83 -1.38 -23.65
N CYS A 97 -13.48 -1.39 -22.36
CA CYS A 97 -14.45 -1.25 -21.28
C CYS A 97 -15.20 0.08 -21.33
N LEU A 98 -14.52 1.18 -21.66
CA LEU A 98 -15.15 2.49 -21.84
C LEU A 98 -16.21 2.46 -22.95
N ARG A 99 -15.90 1.88 -24.11
CA ARG A 99 -16.86 1.71 -25.21
C ARG A 99 -18.04 0.82 -24.85
N SER A 100 -17.84 -0.14 -23.94
CA SER A 100 -18.91 -0.99 -23.42
C SER A 100 -19.71 -0.36 -22.28
N GLY A 101 -19.40 0.88 -21.87
CA GLY A 101 -20.09 1.59 -20.78
C GLY A 101 -19.63 1.22 -19.36
N ASP A 102 -18.66 0.31 -19.20
CA ASP A 102 -18.10 -0.06 -17.90
C ASP A 102 -16.98 0.92 -17.49
N THR A 103 -17.40 2.12 -17.10
CA THR A 103 -16.51 3.25 -16.78
C THR A 103 -15.64 2.98 -15.54
N ASN A 104 -16.17 2.27 -14.53
CA ASN A 104 -15.40 1.92 -13.34
C ASN A 104 -14.28 0.93 -13.64
N LYS A 105 -14.56 -0.12 -14.43
CA LYS A 105 -13.51 -1.05 -14.86
C LYS A 105 -12.52 -0.39 -15.80
N ALA A 106 -12.98 0.49 -16.69
CA ALA A 106 -12.11 1.29 -17.54
C ALA A 106 -11.12 2.13 -16.71
N LEU A 107 -11.60 2.81 -15.66
CA LEU A 107 -10.75 3.61 -14.77
C LEU A 107 -9.69 2.76 -14.05
N VAL A 108 -10.05 1.56 -13.60
CA VAL A 108 -9.11 0.63 -12.96
C VAL A 108 -8.02 0.19 -13.94
N LEU A 109 -8.40 -0.23 -15.16
CA LEU A 109 -7.46 -0.66 -16.19
C LEU A 109 -6.53 0.48 -16.63
N LEU A 110 -7.08 1.68 -16.81
CA LEU A 110 -6.28 2.86 -17.17
C LEU A 110 -5.36 3.32 -16.04
N SER A 111 -5.78 3.14 -14.79
CA SER A 111 -4.89 3.37 -13.65
C SER A 111 -3.72 2.38 -13.62
N GLN A 112 -3.96 1.11 -13.96
CA GLN A 112 -2.88 0.15 -14.15
C GLN A 112 -1.96 0.56 -15.32
N ALA A 113 -2.52 1.07 -16.41
CA ALA A 113 -1.73 1.56 -17.54
C ALA A 113 -0.76 2.67 -17.11
N VAL A 114 -1.23 3.65 -16.34
CA VAL A 114 -0.41 4.75 -15.78
C VAL A 114 0.67 4.19 -14.84
N LEU A 115 0.32 3.30 -13.90
CA LEU A 115 1.28 2.74 -12.94
C LEU A 115 2.36 1.88 -13.59
N ARG A 116 2.08 1.28 -14.75
CA ARG A 116 3.01 0.42 -15.50
C ARG A 116 3.81 1.17 -16.56
N ALA A 117 3.41 2.37 -16.97
CA ALA A 117 4.08 3.11 -18.02
C ALA A 117 5.53 3.47 -17.64
N PRO A 118 6.51 3.26 -18.54
CA PRO A 118 7.86 3.76 -18.34
C PRO A 118 7.92 5.27 -18.56
N LEU A 119 9.02 5.88 -18.10
CA LEU A 119 9.36 7.26 -18.44
C LEU A 119 9.35 7.48 -19.95
N THR A 120 8.92 8.67 -20.37
CA THR A 120 8.86 9.05 -21.77
C THR A 120 10.21 8.86 -22.47
N GLY A 121 10.18 8.32 -23.69
CA GLY A 121 11.36 8.05 -24.50
C GLY A 121 12.16 6.78 -24.14
N ARG A 122 11.90 6.12 -22.99
CA ARG A 122 12.63 4.90 -22.58
C ARG A 122 12.41 3.71 -23.52
N VAL A 123 11.19 3.51 -23.99
CA VAL A 123 10.82 2.35 -24.84
C VAL A 123 10.16 2.85 -26.13
N LYS A 124 10.98 3.38 -27.06
CA LYS A 124 10.50 3.96 -28.33
C LYS A 124 9.77 2.96 -29.23
N ALA A 125 10.06 1.67 -29.11
CA ALA A 125 9.41 0.62 -29.91
C ALA A 125 7.90 0.45 -29.62
N ILE A 126 7.41 0.97 -28.49
CA ILE A 126 6.00 0.89 -28.09
C ILE A 126 5.48 2.30 -27.88
N ASP A 127 4.37 2.63 -28.56
CA ASP A 127 3.71 3.94 -28.48
C ASP A 127 4.68 5.11 -28.75
N ASP A 128 5.69 4.90 -29.59
CA ASP A 128 6.79 5.85 -29.88
C ASP A 128 7.56 6.37 -28.64
N GLY A 129 7.42 5.67 -27.51
CA GLY A 129 7.99 6.06 -26.22
C GLY A 129 7.08 6.95 -25.37
N TYR A 130 5.81 7.17 -25.75
CA TYR A 130 4.87 8.07 -25.07
C TYR A 130 3.79 7.35 -24.24
N SER A 131 4.04 6.10 -23.83
CA SER A 131 3.03 5.29 -23.12
C SER A 131 2.45 5.98 -21.87
N LEU A 132 3.24 6.74 -21.12
CA LEU A 132 2.77 7.45 -19.93
C LEU A 132 1.79 8.58 -20.27
N ALA A 133 2.17 9.47 -21.19
CA ALA A 133 1.32 10.57 -21.64
C ALA A 133 -0.01 10.04 -22.23
N LEU A 134 0.05 9.03 -23.10
CA LEU A 134 -1.14 8.41 -23.67
C LEU A 134 -2.04 7.77 -22.61
N ALA A 135 -1.47 7.10 -21.60
CA ALA A 135 -2.23 6.51 -20.51
C ALA A 135 -2.92 7.57 -19.63
N LEU A 136 -2.22 8.66 -19.31
CA LEU A 136 -2.77 9.78 -18.55
C LEU A 136 -3.90 10.47 -19.30
N MET A 137 -3.72 10.78 -20.60
CA MET A 137 -4.77 11.38 -21.43
C MET A 137 -6.01 10.47 -21.52
N THR A 138 -5.79 9.18 -21.78
CA THR A 138 -6.91 8.23 -21.89
C THR A 138 -7.66 8.11 -20.55
N ARG A 139 -6.95 8.14 -19.42
CA ARG A 139 -7.58 8.13 -18.09
C ARG A 139 -8.33 9.44 -17.81
N ALA A 140 -7.77 10.58 -18.21
CA ALA A 140 -8.42 11.88 -18.10
C ALA A 140 -9.77 11.91 -18.84
N ASP A 141 -9.85 11.30 -20.04
CA ASP A 141 -11.12 11.20 -20.78
C ASP A 141 -12.20 10.43 -20.01
N VAL A 142 -11.82 9.35 -19.32
CA VAL A 142 -12.75 8.59 -18.46
C VAL A 142 -13.16 9.41 -17.23
N LEU A 143 -12.21 10.12 -16.60
CA LEU A 143 -12.50 10.98 -15.45
C LEU A 143 -13.42 12.15 -15.83
N ILE A 144 -13.23 12.73 -17.02
CA ILE A 144 -14.12 13.75 -17.59
C ILE A 144 -15.54 13.18 -17.78
N ALA A 145 -15.66 11.97 -18.33
CA ALA A 145 -16.95 11.30 -18.51
C ALA A 145 -17.63 10.93 -17.18
N LEU A 146 -16.86 10.79 -16.10
CA LEU A 146 -17.34 10.57 -14.72
C LEU A 146 -17.62 11.88 -13.97
N GLU A 147 -17.53 13.04 -14.62
CA GLU A 147 -17.66 14.37 -14.00
C GLU A 147 -16.58 14.67 -12.92
N GLU A 148 -15.52 13.86 -12.85
CA GLU A 148 -14.37 14.05 -11.95
C GLU A 148 -13.31 14.97 -12.58
N VAL A 149 -13.74 16.17 -13.00
CA VAL A 149 -12.92 17.10 -13.79
C VAL A 149 -11.64 17.54 -13.05
N ALA A 150 -11.70 17.70 -11.73
CA ALA A 150 -10.52 18.06 -10.92
C ALA A 150 -9.40 17.02 -11.04
N THR A 151 -9.76 15.74 -10.98
CA THR A 151 -8.80 14.63 -11.11
C THR A 151 -8.31 14.50 -12.55
N ALA A 152 -9.17 14.76 -13.55
CA ALA A 152 -8.73 14.80 -14.95
C ALA A 152 -7.70 15.91 -15.22
N VAL A 153 -7.84 17.08 -14.57
CA VAL A 153 -6.84 18.16 -14.65
C VAL A 153 -5.50 17.73 -14.08
N GLU A 154 -5.46 16.93 -13.02
CA GLU A 154 -4.19 16.38 -12.49
C GLU A 154 -3.50 15.47 -13.52
N ASP A 155 -4.26 14.60 -14.20
CA ASP A 155 -3.74 13.72 -15.24
C ASP A 155 -3.24 14.49 -16.46
N LEU A 156 -4.00 15.47 -16.95
CA LEU A 156 -3.64 16.29 -18.11
C LEU A 156 -2.45 17.20 -17.79
N THR A 157 -2.41 17.80 -16.60
CA THR A 157 -1.24 18.53 -16.13
C THR A 157 -0.04 17.60 -16.08
N ALA A 158 -0.24 16.35 -15.66
CA ALA A 158 0.85 15.40 -15.64
C ALA A 158 1.37 15.01 -17.02
N ALA A 159 0.46 14.80 -17.99
CA ALA A 159 0.82 14.54 -19.38
C ALA A 159 1.55 15.73 -20.02
N ALA A 160 1.16 16.97 -19.70
CA ALA A 160 1.78 18.19 -20.21
C ALA A 160 3.24 18.39 -19.75
N HIS A 161 3.64 17.73 -18.66
CA HIS A 161 5.03 17.74 -18.19
C HIS A 161 5.91 16.67 -18.86
N GLU A 162 5.35 15.79 -19.68
CA GLU A 162 6.12 14.80 -20.44
C GLU A 162 6.65 15.43 -21.74
N GLU A 163 7.83 14.99 -22.18
CA GLU A 163 8.43 15.43 -23.45
C GLU A 163 7.75 14.75 -24.65
N VAL A 164 6.62 15.31 -25.11
CA VAL A 164 5.76 14.75 -26.17
C VAL A 164 5.86 15.51 -27.50
N PRO A 165 5.43 14.91 -28.63
CA PRO A 165 5.37 15.61 -29.91
C PRO A 165 4.40 16.80 -29.87
N HIS A 166 4.66 17.80 -30.72
CA HIS A 166 3.87 19.04 -30.77
C HIS A 166 2.36 18.77 -30.90
N ASP A 167 1.94 17.88 -31.79
CA ASP A 167 0.52 17.59 -32.01
C ASP A 167 -0.16 17.05 -30.75
N LEU A 168 0.53 16.19 -30.00
CA LEU A 168 0.03 15.64 -28.74
C LEU A 168 -0.01 16.71 -27.64
N SER A 169 1.01 17.59 -27.59
CA SER A 169 1.03 18.74 -26.67
C SER A 169 -0.17 19.66 -26.90
N VAL A 170 -0.48 19.98 -28.16
CA VAL A 170 -1.62 20.81 -28.53
C VAL A 170 -2.93 20.17 -28.06
N GLU A 171 -3.09 18.86 -28.24
CA GLU A 171 -4.28 18.13 -27.78
C GLU A 171 -4.43 18.16 -26.25
N ILE A 172 -3.34 17.91 -25.51
CA ILE A 172 -3.32 17.97 -24.04
C ILE A 172 -3.72 19.37 -23.56
N ASP A 173 -3.13 20.41 -24.15
CA ASP A 173 -3.38 21.80 -23.75
C ASP A 173 -4.82 22.24 -24.04
N LEU A 174 -5.39 21.81 -25.17
CA LEU A 174 -6.80 22.05 -25.49
C LEU A 174 -7.72 21.40 -24.44
N LYS A 175 -7.52 20.12 -24.13
CA LYS A 175 -8.29 19.40 -23.10
C LYS A 175 -8.13 20.04 -21.72
N LEU A 176 -6.90 20.45 -21.37
CA LEU A 176 -6.59 21.07 -20.08
C LEU A 176 -7.29 22.42 -19.91
N ARG A 177 -7.27 23.27 -20.95
CA ARG A 177 -8.00 24.55 -20.95
C ARG A 177 -9.50 24.35 -20.75
N GLU A 178 -10.09 23.41 -21.49
CA GLU A 178 -11.52 23.09 -21.37
C GLU A 178 -11.88 22.60 -19.96
N CYS A 179 -11.09 21.69 -19.40
CA CYS A 179 -11.32 21.19 -18.04
C CYS A 179 -11.18 22.29 -16.97
N ARG A 180 -10.20 23.19 -17.11
CA ARG A 180 -10.02 24.31 -16.18
C ARG A 180 -11.18 25.28 -16.23
N LYS A 181 -11.66 25.63 -17.42
CA LYS A 181 -12.85 26.47 -17.60
C LYS A 181 -14.08 25.87 -16.91
N ARG A 182 -14.34 24.57 -17.13
CA ARG A 182 -15.43 23.84 -16.46
C ARG A 182 -15.31 23.86 -14.93
N LEU A 183 -14.09 23.77 -14.38
CA LEU A 183 -13.88 23.88 -12.93
C LEU A 183 -14.15 25.28 -12.39
N GLU A 184 -13.82 26.33 -13.13
CA GLU A 184 -14.10 27.72 -12.75
C GLU A 184 -15.61 27.99 -12.74
N GLU A 185 -16.31 27.55 -13.79
CA GLU A 185 -17.78 27.64 -13.88
C GLU A 185 -18.47 26.86 -12.76
N THR A 186 -17.94 25.68 -12.43
CA THR A 186 -18.48 24.85 -11.34
C THR A 186 -18.13 25.41 -9.96
N ARG A 187 -16.96 26.03 -9.78
CA ARG A 187 -16.58 26.70 -8.52
C ARG A 187 -17.53 27.83 -8.15
N GLY A 188 -18.02 28.58 -9.15
CA GLY A 188 -19.06 29.59 -8.95
C GLY A 188 -20.42 29.02 -8.48
N ALA A 189 -20.67 27.72 -8.69
CA ALA A 189 -21.89 27.03 -8.26
C ALA A 189 -21.74 26.22 -6.95
N VAL A 190 -20.51 25.94 -6.49
CA VAL A 190 -20.21 24.98 -5.40
C VAL A 190 -20.03 25.61 -4.02
N GLU A 191 -20.03 26.95 -3.89
CA GLU A 191 -20.10 27.61 -2.56
C GLU A 191 -21.34 27.22 -1.74
N ILE A 192 -22.38 26.66 -2.38
CA ILE A 192 -23.68 26.32 -1.75
C ILE A 192 -23.76 24.86 -1.22
N ALA A 193 -22.88 23.93 -1.64
CA ALA A 193 -23.09 22.49 -1.45
C ALA A 193 -22.01 21.73 -0.64
N ARG A 194 -21.18 22.41 0.13
CA ARG A 194 -19.96 21.82 0.74
C ARG A 194 -20.15 20.96 2.00
N SER A 195 -21.38 20.57 2.38
CA SER A 195 -21.62 19.95 3.71
C SER A 195 -21.97 18.46 3.76
N THR A 196 -22.16 17.73 2.65
CA THR A 196 -22.83 16.39 2.76
C THR A 196 -22.16 15.18 2.10
N ARG A 197 -20.93 15.26 1.56
CA ARG A 197 -20.20 14.05 1.15
C ARG A 197 -18.84 13.94 1.82
N ARG A 198 -18.68 12.99 2.75
CA ARG A 198 -17.36 12.51 3.18
C ARG A 198 -16.70 11.86 1.97
N ASN A 199 -15.84 12.61 1.30
CA ASN A 199 -15.06 12.05 0.22
C ASN A 199 -14.01 11.10 0.84
N HIS A 200 -14.14 9.78 0.63
CA HIS A 200 -13.25 8.75 1.19
C HIS A 200 -11.79 8.85 0.67
N TYR A 201 -11.52 9.80 -0.21
CA TYR A 201 -10.21 10.10 -0.80
C TYR A 201 -9.50 11.28 -0.13
N CYS A 202 -10.14 11.96 0.84
CA CYS A 202 -9.51 13.05 1.58
C CYS A 202 -8.63 12.53 2.72
N LYS A 203 -7.48 13.19 2.93
CA LYS A 203 -6.62 12.91 4.09
C LYS A 203 -7.42 13.18 5.36
N PRO A 204 -7.49 12.23 6.31
CA PRO A 204 -8.16 12.49 7.58
C PRO A 204 -7.44 13.63 8.29
N ILE A 205 -8.20 14.63 8.72
CA ILE A 205 -7.69 15.73 9.53
C ILE A 205 -7.56 15.17 10.95
N PRO A 206 -6.38 15.24 11.57
CA PRO A 206 -6.23 14.80 12.95
C PRO A 206 -7.23 15.54 13.85
N PRO A 207 -7.94 14.85 14.76
CA PRO A 207 -8.90 15.49 15.64
C PRO A 207 -8.20 16.51 16.55
N ALA A 208 -8.88 17.62 16.82
CA ALA A 208 -8.40 18.62 17.76
C ALA A 208 -8.39 18.02 19.18
N LEU A 209 -7.33 18.32 19.93
CA LEU A 209 -7.20 17.86 21.31
C LEU A 209 -8.31 18.48 22.17
N THR A 210 -9.04 17.66 22.92
CA THR A 210 -9.99 18.17 23.90
C THR A 210 -9.22 18.99 24.93
N GLY A 211 -9.66 20.20 25.23
CA GLY A 211 -8.89 21.08 26.11
C GLY A 211 -7.56 21.54 25.49
N GLY A 212 -7.35 21.43 24.18
CA GLY A 212 -6.14 21.95 23.55
C GLY A 212 -4.83 21.29 24.04
N PRO A 213 -3.69 21.79 23.53
CA PRO A 213 -2.39 21.16 23.75
C PRO A 213 -1.88 21.33 25.19
N HIS A 214 -1.25 20.28 25.72
CA HIS A 214 -0.49 20.32 26.94
C HIS A 214 0.74 21.22 26.78
N SER A 215 1.13 21.94 27.83
CA SER A 215 2.20 22.94 27.78
C SER A 215 3.57 22.36 27.42
N VAL A 216 3.83 21.11 27.83
CA VAL A 216 5.09 20.40 27.58
C VAL A 216 5.01 19.46 26.38
N PHE A 217 3.82 18.89 26.12
CA PHE A 217 3.63 17.83 25.13
C PHE A 217 2.53 18.27 24.14
N PRO A 218 2.86 18.98 23.04
CA PRO A 218 1.84 19.58 22.18
C PRO A 218 0.89 18.57 21.51
N GLY A 219 1.30 17.31 21.38
CA GLY A 219 0.47 16.21 20.88
C GLY A 219 -0.48 15.61 21.92
N LEU A 220 -0.42 16.05 23.18
CA LEU A 220 -1.24 15.58 24.29
C LEU A 220 -2.23 16.66 24.71
N SER A 221 -3.42 16.25 25.15
CA SER A 221 -4.42 17.14 25.73
C SER A 221 -3.95 17.68 27.09
N ARG A 222 -4.35 18.93 27.43
CA ARG A 222 -4.14 19.46 28.79
C ARG A 222 -4.77 18.62 29.91
N LEU A 223 -5.72 17.74 29.57
CA LEU A 223 -6.44 16.85 30.49
C LEU A 223 -5.61 15.62 30.89
N VAL A 224 -4.43 15.45 30.30
CA VAL A 224 -3.51 14.35 30.60
C VAL A 224 -2.12 14.93 30.89
N ASP A 225 -1.44 14.35 31.87
CA ASP A 225 -0.05 14.67 32.22
C ASP A 225 0.79 13.38 32.19
N ILE A 226 2.10 13.51 32.00
CA ILE A 226 3.04 12.38 32.02
C ILE A 226 3.83 12.41 33.32
N ARG A 227 3.68 11.35 34.12
CA ARG A 227 4.43 11.17 35.37
C ARG A 227 5.36 9.98 35.27
N GLU A 228 6.30 9.89 36.19
CA GLU A 228 7.26 8.79 36.28
C GLU A 228 7.22 8.19 37.68
N SER A 229 7.15 6.87 37.79
CA SER A 229 7.24 6.16 39.06
C SER A 229 8.19 4.96 38.96
N PRO A 230 8.77 4.47 40.07
CA PRO A 230 9.70 3.35 40.05
C PRO A 230 9.10 2.05 39.51
N ASP A 231 7.80 1.82 39.72
CA ASP A 231 7.16 0.54 39.41
C ASP A 231 6.79 0.35 37.94
N VAL A 232 6.47 1.46 37.24
CA VAL A 232 5.95 1.42 35.85
C VAL A 232 6.65 2.39 34.89
N GLY A 233 7.61 3.18 35.38
CA GLY A 233 8.28 4.20 34.59
C GLY A 233 7.34 5.34 34.18
N LYS A 234 7.51 5.86 32.96
CA LYS A 234 6.70 6.97 32.41
C LYS A 234 5.30 6.50 32.02
N HIS A 235 4.29 7.17 32.57
CA HIS A 235 2.89 6.82 32.37
C HIS A 235 2.02 8.08 32.29
N ALA A 236 0.91 7.95 31.56
CA ALA A 236 -0.08 9.01 31.42
C ALA A 236 -1.08 8.97 32.59
N VAL A 237 -1.37 10.13 33.18
CA VAL A 237 -2.37 10.30 34.24
C VAL A 237 -3.35 11.40 33.86
N ALA A 238 -4.63 11.26 34.24
CA ALA A 238 -5.59 12.33 34.07
C ALA A 238 -5.25 13.51 35.00
N SER A 239 -5.19 14.72 34.46
CA SER A 239 -5.01 15.98 35.20
C SER A 239 -6.34 16.74 35.40
N GLY A 240 -7.42 16.24 34.80
CA GLY A 240 -8.79 16.74 34.93
C GLY A 240 -9.82 15.72 34.49
N ASP A 241 -11.08 16.13 34.41
CA ASP A 241 -12.18 15.25 34.01
C ASP A 241 -12.07 14.85 32.52
N VAL A 242 -12.02 13.55 32.27
CA VAL A 242 -12.01 12.96 30.92
C VAL A 242 -13.35 12.29 30.65
N ARG A 243 -13.96 12.63 29.51
CA ARG A 243 -15.26 12.10 29.08
C ARG A 243 -15.11 11.19 27.86
N VAL A 244 -16.10 10.32 27.66
CA VAL A 244 -16.18 9.48 26.46
C VAL A 244 -16.25 10.38 25.23
N GLY A 245 -15.36 10.14 24.26
CA GLY A 245 -15.24 10.94 23.04
C GLY A 245 -14.14 12.00 23.09
N ASP A 246 -13.49 12.23 24.24
CA ASP A 246 -12.39 13.18 24.33
C ASP A 246 -11.16 12.73 23.54
N THR A 247 -10.59 13.66 22.77
CA THR A 247 -9.34 13.43 22.06
C THR A 247 -8.18 13.79 22.98
N LEU A 248 -7.57 12.76 23.58
CA LEU A 248 -6.50 12.94 24.57
C LEU A 248 -5.11 13.04 23.95
N ALA A 249 -4.88 12.43 22.80
CA ALA A 249 -3.59 12.46 22.13
C ALA A 249 -3.78 12.43 20.61
N THR A 250 -2.98 13.25 19.92
CA THR A 250 -2.92 13.34 18.47
C THR A 250 -1.45 13.46 18.07
N GLU A 251 -0.92 12.44 17.40
CA GLU A 251 0.47 12.38 16.97
C GLU A 251 0.58 11.97 15.50
N VAL A 252 1.60 12.52 14.82
CA VAL A 252 2.02 12.04 13.51
C VAL A 252 2.91 10.80 13.72
N PRO A 253 2.76 9.72 12.92
CA PRO A 253 3.69 8.60 12.97
C PRO A 253 5.15 9.04 12.97
N LEU A 254 5.96 8.43 13.85
CA LEU A 254 7.41 8.45 13.67
C LEU A 254 7.80 7.77 12.35
N ALA A 255 7.21 6.60 12.10
CA ALA A 255 7.33 5.85 10.85
C ALA A 255 6.02 5.13 10.55
N SER A 256 5.76 4.88 9.27
CA SER A 256 4.59 4.11 8.84
C SER A 256 4.85 3.45 7.48
N CYS A 257 4.33 2.25 7.30
CA CYS A 257 4.35 1.52 6.03
C CYS A 257 2.95 1.03 5.69
N LEU A 258 2.64 0.99 4.39
CA LEU A 258 1.38 0.42 3.92
C LEU A 258 1.49 -1.12 3.94
N LEU A 259 0.46 -1.79 4.45
CA LEU A 259 0.44 -3.26 4.43
C LEU A 259 0.22 -3.77 2.99
N PRO A 260 0.82 -4.92 2.61
CA PRO A 260 0.70 -5.49 1.27
C PRO A 260 -0.74 -5.69 0.77
N ASP A 261 -1.67 -6.01 1.68
CA ASP A 261 -3.09 -6.19 1.37
C ASP A 261 -3.76 -4.93 0.80
N TYR A 262 -3.18 -3.77 1.08
CA TYR A 262 -3.68 -2.48 0.64
C TYR A 262 -2.91 -1.91 -0.56
N TYR A 263 -1.93 -2.65 -1.10
CA TYR A 263 -1.21 -2.24 -2.29
C TYR A 263 -2.16 -2.07 -3.48
N GLY A 264 -2.01 -0.92 -4.13
CA GLY A 264 -2.84 -0.53 -5.26
C GLY A 264 -4.27 -0.12 -4.95
N THR A 265 -4.69 -0.20 -3.67
CA THR A 265 -5.97 0.33 -3.22
C THR A 265 -5.83 1.58 -2.36
N HIS A 266 -4.67 1.77 -1.71
CA HIS A 266 -4.38 2.92 -0.86
C HIS A 266 -3.06 3.60 -1.25
N CYS A 267 -2.98 4.90 -0.96
CA CYS A 267 -1.78 5.71 -1.14
C CYS A 267 -0.67 5.22 -0.21
N HIS A 268 0.53 5.02 -0.75
CA HIS A 268 1.69 4.57 0.04
C HIS A 268 2.18 5.62 1.03
N HIS A 269 1.81 6.90 0.85
CA HIS A 269 2.24 7.98 1.73
C HIS A 269 1.19 8.37 2.79
N CYS A 270 -0.07 8.54 2.40
CA CYS A 270 -1.12 9.04 3.30
C CYS A 270 -2.24 8.03 3.58
N PHE A 271 -2.13 6.82 3.05
CA PHE A 271 -3.05 5.70 3.28
C PHE A 271 -4.52 5.95 2.93
N VAL A 272 -4.84 7.05 2.23
CA VAL A 272 -6.18 7.27 1.66
C VAL A 272 -6.42 6.31 0.49
N ARG A 273 -7.68 5.97 0.23
CA ARG A 273 -8.04 5.12 -0.90
C ARG A 273 -7.66 5.80 -2.21
N LEU A 274 -7.24 5.02 -3.21
CA LEU A 274 -6.84 5.52 -4.52
C LEU A 274 -8.06 5.62 -5.44
N ARG A 275 -8.17 6.75 -6.15
CA ARG A 275 -9.15 6.94 -7.23
C ARG A 275 -8.50 6.93 -8.61
N ALA A 276 -7.51 7.80 -8.83
CA ALA A 276 -6.69 7.87 -10.03
C ALA A 276 -5.20 7.92 -9.65
N PRO A 277 -4.60 6.78 -9.25
CA PRO A 277 -3.26 6.78 -8.68
C PRO A 277 -2.16 7.16 -9.67
N MET A 278 -1.09 7.76 -9.16
CA MET A 278 0.17 7.94 -9.87
C MET A 278 1.26 7.10 -9.22
N GLY A 279 2.19 6.59 -10.03
CA GLY A 279 3.27 5.73 -9.56
C GLY A 279 4.58 6.48 -9.40
N CYS A 280 5.55 5.81 -8.77
CA CYS A 280 6.97 6.17 -8.91
C CYS A 280 7.36 6.13 -10.40
N PRO A 281 8.23 7.02 -10.91
CA PRO A 281 8.70 6.94 -12.30
C PRO A 281 9.58 5.72 -12.60
N HIS A 282 10.24 5.17 -11.57
CA HIS A 282 11.26 4.12 -11.71
C HIS A 282 10.77 2.72 -11.31
N CYS A 283 9.79 2.62 -10.41
CA CYS A 283 9.21 1.35 -9.98
C CYS A 283 7.71 1.29 -10.30
N SER A 284 7.13 0.09 -10.36
CA SER A 284 5.67 -0.07 -10.51
C SER A 284 4.95 -0.52 -9.23
N THR A 285 5.69 -0.63 -8.12
CA THR A 285 5.19 -1.23 -6.89
C THR A 285 4.36 -0.23 -6.07
N VAL A 286 4.80 1.02 -6.01
CA VAL A 286 4.13 2.05 -5.19
C VAL A 286 3.15 2.90 -6.01
N ALA A 287 2.09 3.32 -5.33
CA ALA A 287 1.03 4.15 -5.87
C ALA A 287 0.63 5.25 -4.87
N PHE A 288 0.37 6.44 -5.39
CA PHE A 288 0.07 7.65 -4.63
C PHE A 288 -1.21 8.30 -5.13
N CYS A 289 -1.93 8.97 -4.23
CA CYS A 289 -3.20 9.63 -4.57
C CYS A 289 -3.02 10.92 -5.40
N GLY A 290 -1.81 11.46 -5.50
CA GLY A 290 -1.53 12.74 -6.15
C GLY A 290 -0.04 13.08 -6.14
N ARG A 291 0.35 14.15 -6.85
CA ARG A 291 1.76 14.53 -7.08
C ARG A 291 2.48 14.83 -5.78
N THR A 292 1.85 15.61 -4.91
CA THR A 292 2.40 15.97 -3.59
C THR A 292 2.78 14.73 -2.77
N CYS A 293 1.93 13.71 -2.72
CA CYS A 293 2.21 12.50 -1.96
C CYS A 293 3.34 11.66 -2.58
N ARG A 294 3.38 11.58 -3.91
CA ARG A 294 4.48 10.94 -4.64
C ARG A 294 5.78 11.66 -4.33
N ASP A 295 5.83 12.96 -4.56
CA ASP A 295 7.07 13.73 -4.51
C ASP A 295 7.64 13.78 -3.06
N ILE A 296 6.78 13.87 -2.04
CA ILE A 296 7.22 13.69 -0.64
C ILE A 296 7.86 12.32 -0.45
N ALA A 297 7.21 11.25 -0.90
CA ALA A 297 7.73 9.90 -0.74
C ALA A 297 9.07 9.71 -1.45
N LEU A 298 9.18 10.15 -2.71
CA LEU A 298 10.41 10.06 -3.52
C LEU A 298 11.57 10.82 -2.87
N ASN A 299 11.31 12.03 -2.34
CA ASN A 299 12.34 12.88 -1.78
C ASN A 299 12.74 12.50 -0.34
N SER A 300 11.90 11.74 0.37
CA SER A 300 12.12 11.32 1.75
C SER A 300 12.53 9.85 1.87
N TYR A 301 11.57 8.93 2.00
CA TYR A 301 11.82 7.53 2.41
C TYR A 301 11.94 6.54 1.24
N HIS A 302 11.27 6.79 0.10
CA HIS A 302 11.21 5.81 -0.98
C HIS A 302 12.58 5.57 -1.63
N LYS A 303 13.40 6.62 -1.76
CA LYS A 303 14.76 6.54 -2.32
C LYS A 303 15.70 5.55 -1.60
N PHE A 304 15.51 5.35 -0.30
CA PHE A 304 16.32 4.41 0.49
C PHE A 304 15.83 2.97 0.38
N TRP A 305 14.55 2.81 0.04
CA TRP A 305 13.90 1.52 -0.10
C TRP A 305 14.07 0.98 -1.53
N ASP A 306 14.15 1.83 -2.54
CA ASP A 306 14.37 1.38 -3.93
C ASP A 306 15.69 0.62 -4.13
N GLU A 307 16.70 0.84 -3.26
CA GLU A 307 17.96 0.08 -3.26
C GLU A 307 17.83 -1.29 -2.55
N TYR A 308 16.79 -1.47 -1.72
CA TYR A 308 16.51 -2.72 -1.01
C TYR A 308 15.28 -3.42 -1.62
N PRO A 309 15.46 -4.53 -2.35
CA PRO A 309 14.39 -5.20 -3.09
C PRO A 309 13.38 -5.78 -2.11
N GLN A 310 12.31 -5.03 -1.83
CA GLN A 310 11.22 -5.56 -1.06
C GLN A 310 10.42 -6.55 -1.89
N CYS A 311 10.27 -7.71 -1.28
CA CYS A 311 9.54 -8.84 -1.77
C CYS A 311 8.09 -8.45 -2.08
N ILE A 312 7.72 -8.65 -3.35
CA ILE A 312 6.44 -9.21 -3.81
C ILE A 312 5.17 -8.57 -3.21
N GLY A 313 4.59 -7.60 -3.92
CA GLY A 313 3.17 -7.24 -3.77
C GLY A 313 2.29 -8.01 -4.77
N PRO A 314 1.03 -8.38 -4.43
CA PRO A 314 0.13 -9.01 -5.39
C PRO A 314 -0.12 -8.11 -6.60
N SER A 315 -0.39 -8.73 -7.75
CA SER A 315 -0.73 -8.03 -8.98
C SER A 315 -1.95 -7.12 -8.78
N TYR A 316 -1.90 -5.89 -9.30
CA TYR A 316 -3.10 -5.07 -9.50
C TYR A 316 -4.13 -5.88 -10.30
N GLY A 317 -5.13 -6.42 -9.62
CA GLY A 317 -6.14 -7.27 -10.24
C GLY A 317 -6.80 -8.23 -9.26
N ASN A 318 -7.74 -7.71 -8.46
CA ASN A 318 -8.93 -8.49 -8.10
C ASN A 318 -10.15 -7.58 -7.84
N PRO A 319 -11.04 -7.36 -8.81
CA PRO A 319 -12.34 -6.74 -8.59
C PRO A 319 -13.30 -7.83 -8.11
N GLY A 320 -13.27 -8.17 -6.83
CA GLY A 320 -14.04 -9.31 -6.35
C GLY A 320 -13.96 -9.54 -4.84
N ARG A 321 -14.27 -8.52 -4.03
CA ARG A 321 -14.69 -8.78 -2.65
C ARG A 321 -15.97 -7.99 -2.34
N PRO A 322 -17.08 -8.66 -1.99
CA PRO A 322 -18.31 -7.96 -1.66
C PRO A 322 -18.13 -7.09 -0.43
N SER A 323 -18.77 -5.92 -0.48
CA SER A 323 -18.80 -4.84 0.48
C SER A 323 -19.60 -5.19 1.73
N ASN A 324 -19.14 -6.17 2.50
CA ASN A 324 -19.68 -6.46 3.84
C ASN A 324 -18.53 -6.81 4.79
N LEU A 325 -17.75 -5.80 5.15
CA LEU A 325 -16.93 -5.81 6.36
C LEU A 325 -17.10 -4.43 7.01
N SER A 326 -17.59 -4.46 8.24
CA SER A 326 -17.71 -3.31 9.13
C SER A 326 -16.44 -2.46 9.09
N GLU A 327 -16.64 -1.15 9.01
CA GLU A 327 -15.63 -0.10 8.98
C GLU A 327 -14.64 -0.24 10.13
N THR A 328 -13.51 -0.89 9.88
CA THR A 328 -12.30 -0.71 10.68
C THR A 328 -11.33 0.11 9.85
N SER A 329 -10.99 1.30 10.35
CA SER A 329 -9.91 2.15 9.83
C SER A 329 -8.66 1.31 9.54
N PRO A 330 -7.90 1.57 8.45
CA PRO A 330 -6.70 0.79 8.14
C PRO A 330 -5.80 0.75 9.37
N GLN A 331 -5.58 -0.44 9.92
CA GLN A 331 -4.76 -0.60 11.10
C GLN A 331 -3.32 -0.22 10.74
N MET A 332 -2.93 0.95 11.21
CA MET A 332 -1.55 1.39 11.31
C MET A 332 -0.82 0.38 12.20
N GLN A 333 0.04 -0.47 11.62
CA GLN A 333 1.03 -1.16 12.43
C GLN A 333 2.01 -0.10 12.94
N ARG A 334 1.75 0.38 14.16
CA ARG A 334 2.75 1.13 14.92
C ARG A 334 3.90 0.16 15.17
N VAL A 335 5.07 0.43 14.60
CA VAL A 335 6.31 -0.22 15.06
C VAL A 335 6.65 0.43 16.39
N VAL A 336 6.06 -0.10 17.47
CA VAL A 336 6.42 0.28 18.84
C VAL A 336 7.50 -0.69 19.30
N GLY A 337 8.75 -0.24 19.30
CA GLY A 337 9.82 -0.94 20.00
C GLY A 337 9.66 -0.70 21.50
N ILE A 338 8.86 -1.53 22.17
CA ILE A 338 8.88 -1.68 23.63
C ILE A 338 8.85 -3.17 23.91
N GLU A 339 10.01 -3.73 24.23
CA GLU A 339 10.11 -5.05 24.85
C GLU A 339 9.54 -4.95 26.26
N ASN A 340 8.40 -5.60 26.52
CA ASN A 340 7.99 -5.92 27.89
C ASN A 340 8.26 -7.40 28.15
N ARG A 341 9.21 -7.66 29.05
CA ARG A 341 9.44 -8.95 29.70
C ARG A 341 8.62 -9.02 30.99
N GLY A 342 7.97 -10.17 31.20
CA GLY A 342 7.40 -10.62 32.48
C GLY A 342 6.03 -10.01 32.82
N GLU A 343 5.12 -10.65 33.53
CA GLU A 343 4.97 -12.02 34.03
C GLU A 343 3.50 -12.12 34.49
N SER A 344 2.96 -13.34 34.50
CA SER A 344 1.57 -13.62 34.87
C SER A 344 1.23 -13.20 36.30
N SER A 345 0.07 -12.57 36.50
CA SER A 345 -0.61 -12.58 37.80
C SER A 345 -2.14 -12.70 37.63
N LYS A 346 -2.67 -13.71 38.33
CA LYS A 346 -4.07 -14.12 38.43
C LYS A 346 -4.88 -13.15 39.29
N MET A 347 -6.14 -12.90 38.94
CA MET A 347 -7.28 -12.61 39.84
C MET A 347 -8.52 -12.33 38.97
N SER A 348 -9.75 -12.74 39.23
CA SER A 348 -10.39 -13.74 40.10
C SER A 348 -11.83 -13.81 39.58
N GLU A 349 -12.37 -15.00 39.42
CA GLU A 349 -13.77 -15.22 39.00
C GLU A 349 -14.77 -14.63 40.01
N ARG A 350 -15.80 -13.91 39.53
CA ARG A 350 -17.09 -13.80 40.20
C ARG A 350 -18.21 -13.94 39.17
N GLY A 351 -19.11 -14.89 39.44
CA GLY A 351 -20.11 -15.44 38.54
C GLY A 351 -21.35 -14.58 38.27
N PRO A 352 -22.34 -15.16 37.54
CA PRO A 352 -23.37 -14.42 36.83
C PRO A 352 -24.59 -14.14 37.72
N ASN A 353 -25.09 -12.91 37.70
CA ASN A 353 -26.35 -12.58 38.33
C ASN A 353 -27.50 -12.62 37.30
N LYS A 354 -28.34 -13.64 37.41
CA LYS A 354 -29.69 -13.71 36.82
C LYS A 354 -30.62 -12.81 37.63
N ALA A 355 -31.38 -11.95 36.96
CA ALA A 355 -32.70 -11.55 37.45
C ALA A 355 -33.63 -11.25 36.26
N ARG A 356 -34.68 -12.06 36.17
CA ARG A 356 -35.88 -11.86 35.34
C ARG A 356 -36.73 -10.74 35.95
N GLY A 357 -37.52 -10.06 35.11
CA GLY A 357 -38.66 -9.26 35.54
C GLY A 357 -39.27 -8.46 34.39
N GLN A 358 -40.15 -9.10 33.62
CA GLN A 358 -41.11 -8.45 32.71
C GLN A 358 -42.33 -7.98 33.51
N CYS A 359 -42.81 -6.78 33.18
CA CYS A 359 -44.21 -6.29 33.14
C CYS A 359 -44.14 -5.05 32.22
N GLU A 360 -44.90 -4.87 31.15
CA GLU A 360 -46.10 -5.52 30.60
C GLU A 360 -45.91 -5.87 29.11
#